data_AF-A0A7V8FSM3-F1
#
_entry.id   AF-A0A7V8FSM3-F1
#
_cell.length_a   1.000
_cell.length_b   1.000
_cell.length_c   1.000
_cell.angle_alpha   90.00
_cell.angle_beta   90.00
_cell.angle_gamma   90.00
#
_symmetry.space_group_name_H-M   'P 1'
#
loop_
_entity.id
_entity.type
_entity.pdbx_description
1 polymer ?
#
loop_
_entity_poly.entity_id
_entity_poly.type
_entity_poly.pdbx_seq_one_letter_code
_entity_poly.pdbx_strand_id
1 'polypeptide(L)' 'MAPKELIERMPPNAQSRLVNFRMTEEELQEANLYAQETYRSRALFIRLMYLRGLGDYKMALAED' A
#
# COMPACT_ATOMS: atom_id res chain seq x y z
N MET A 1 30.20 -0.03 -14.49
CA MET A 1 29.50 -0.38 -13.23
C MET A 1 28.21 -1.09 -13.60
N ALA A 2 28.04 -2.35 -13.21
CA ALA A 2 26.82 -3.10 -13.49
C ALA A 2 25.69 -2.61 -12.56
N PRO A 3 24.43 -2.51 -13.04
CA PRO A 3 23.31 -2.16 -12.17
C PRO A 3 23.18 -3.25 -11.10
N LYS A 4 23.18 -2.84 -9.82
CA LYS A 4 22.84 -3.72 -8.71
C LYS A 4 21.37 -4.11 -8.90
N GLU A 5 21.13 -5.33 -9.35
CA GLU A 5 19.80 -5.93 -9.29
C GLU A 5 19.33 -5.84 -7.83
N LEU A 6 18.27 -5.07 -7.59
CA LEU A 6 17.57 -5.08 -6.31
C LEU A 6 17.02 -6.50 -6.16
N ILE A 7 17.73 -7.32 -5.41
CA ILE A 7 17.24 -8.61 -4.94
C ILE A 7 16.07 -8.28 -4.02
N GLU A 8 14.85 -8.24 -4.57
CA GLU A 8 13.63 -8.24 -3.78
C GLU A 8 13.70 -9.47 -2.89
N ARG A 9 13.90 -9.26 -1.58
CA ARG A 9 13.83 -10.33 -0.59
C ARG A 9 12.38 -10.79 -0.51
N MET A 10 11.99 -11.75 -1.35
CA MET A 10 10.72 -12.45 -1.21
C MET A 10 10.73 -13.22 0.12
N PRO A 11 9.74 -13.04 1.00
CA PRO A 11 9.59 -13.90 2.17
C PRO A 11 9.38 -15.35 1.71
N PRO A 12 9.96 -16.34 2.40
CA PRO A 12 9.71 -17.74 2.08
C PRO A 12 8.21 -18.02 2.29
N ASN A 13 7.53 -18.49 1.23
CA ASN A 13 6.08 -18.75 1.16
C ASN A 13 5.14 -17.56 0.90
N ALA A 14 5.63 -16.40 0.45
CA ALA A 14 4.77 -15.24 0.24
C ALA A 14 3.87 -15.36 -1.01
N GLN A 15 2.56 -15.56 -0.81
CA GLN A 15 1.54 -15.26 -1.83
C GLN A 15 1.41 -13.75 -2.12
N SER A 16 2.05 -12.90 -1.31
CA SER A 16 2.06 -11.45 -1.46
C SER A 16 3.25 -10.99 -2.29
N ARG A 17 2.99 -10.14 -3.28
CA ARG A 17 4.02 -9.40 -4.03
C ARG A 17 4.18 -7.99 -3.48
N LEU A 18 5.38 -7.44 -3.60
CA LEU A 18 5.61 -6.03 -3.32
C LEU A 18 4.87 -5.17 -4.35
N VAL A 19 4.24 -4.10 -3.85
CA VAL A 19 3.54 -3.13 -4.68
C VAL A 19 4.24 -1.79 -4.50
N ASN A 20 4.76 -1.25 -5.60
CA ASN A 20 5.43 0.04 -5.62
C ASN A 20 4.41 1.14 -5.91
N PHE A 21 4.07 1.93 -4.89
CA PHE A 21 3.25 3.13 -5.06
C PHE A 21 4.16 4.32 -5.35
N ARG A 22 3.76 5.15 -6.31
CA ARG A 22 4.30 6.51 -6.44
C ARG A 22 3.41 7.41 -5.61
N MET A 23 3.99 8.06 -4.62
CA MET A 23 3.32 9.01 -3.74
C MET A 23 4.18 10.28 -3.70
N THR A 24 3.51 11.41 -3.62
CA THR A 24 4.10 12.69 -3.24
C THR A 24 4.56 12.64 -1.78
N GLU A 25 5.37 13.61 -1.38
CA GLU A 25 5.85 13.70 0.00
C GLU A 25 4.69 13.99 0.96
N GLU A 26 3.76 14.85 0.53
CA GLU A 26 2.57 15.23 1.28
C GLU A 26 1.67 14.01 1.55
N GLU A 27 1.38 13.21 0.51
CA GLU A 27 0.60 11.98 0.65
C GLU A 27 1.28 10.97 1.60
N LEU A 28 2.62 10.89 1.55
CA LEU A 28 3.38 9.99 2.41
C LEU A 28 3.35 10.44 3.88
N GLN A 29 3.44 11.74 4.13
CA GLN A 29 3.33 12.34 5.47
C GLN A 29 1.95 12.11 6.05
N GLU A 30 0.90 12.35 5.27
CA GLU A 30 -0.48 12.10 5.69
C GLU A 30 -0.71 10.62 6.01
N ALA A 31 -0.23 9.71 5.15
CA ALA A 31 -0.31 8.26 5.41
C ALA A 31 0.45 7.85 6.68
N ASN A 32 1.57 8.48 7.00
CA ASN A 32 2.30 8.22 8.25
C ASN A 32 1.54 8.72 9.48
N LEU A 33 0.94 9.91 9.41
CA LEU A 33 0.18 10.49 10.51
C LEU A 33 -1.01 9.59 10.89
N TYR A 34 -1.86 9.24 9.92
CA TYR A 34 -3.02 8.39 10.18
C TYR A 34 -2.65 6.95 10.55
N ALA A 35 -1.52 6.42 10.03
CA ALA A 35 -1.02 5.13 10.47
C ALA A 35 -0.65 5.14 11.96
N GLN A 36 -0.01 6.21 12.44
CA GLN A 36 0.33 6.38 13.86
C GLN A 36 -0.89 6.49 14.75
N GLU A 37 -1.88 7.33 14.37
CA GLU A 37 -3.13 7.50 15.12
C GLU A 37 -3.89 6.18 15.30
N THR A 38 -3.73 5.26 14.36
CA THR A 38 -4.40 3.96 14.39
C THR A 38 -3.53 2.81 14.87
N TYR A 39 -2.32 3.08 15.38
CA TYR A 39 -1.34 2.09 15.86
C TYR A 39 -0.97 1.04 14.80
N ARG A 40 -0.77 1.46 13.55
CA ARG A 40 -0.43 0.59 12.41
C ARG A 40 0.85 1.02 11.73
N SER A 41 1.48 0.08 11.00
CA SER A 41 2.55 0.44 10.08
C SER A 41 1.98 1.18 8.87
N ARG A 42 2.77 2.08 8.27
CA ARG A 42 2.40 2.80 7.04
C ARG A 42 1.94 1.83 5.94
N ALA A 43 2.69 0.75 5.72
CA ALA A 43 2.36 -0.24 4.68
C ALA A 43 1.00 -0.92 4.93
N LEU A 44 0.69 -1.24 6.19
CA LEU A 44 -0.61 -1.82 6.56
C LEU A 44 -1.74 -0.79 6.38
N PHE A 45 -1.50 0.45 6.79
CA PHE A 45 -2.47 1.53 6.62
C PHE A 45 -2.82 1.77 5.14
N ILE A 46 -1.79 1.93 4.28
CA ILE A 46 -1.99 2.11 2.83
C ILE A 46 -2.75 0.92 2.23
N ARG A 47 -2.41 -0.31 2.62
CA ARG A 47 -3.13 -1.50 2.17
C ARG A 47 -4.61 -1.46 2.55
N LEU A 48 -4.94 -1.05 3.79
CA LEU A 48 -6.33 -0.94 4.23
C LEU A 48 -7.10 0.12 3.44
N MET A 49 -6.50 1.28 3.20
CA MET A 49 -7.13 2.35 2.42
C MET A 49 -7.37 1.92 0.97
N TYR A 50 -6.41 1.23 0.36
CA TYR A 50 -6.59 0.64 -0.97
C TYR A 50 -7.77 -0.35 -1.01
N LEU A 51 -7.84 -1.28 -0.04
CA LEU A 51 -8.92 -2.26 0.02
C LEU A 51 -10.29 -1.61 0.27
N ARG A 52 -10.33 -0.55 1.08
CA ARG A 52 -11.54 0.22 1.31
C ARG A 52 -12.04 0.86 0.02
N GLY A 53 -11.18 1.58 -0.69
CA GLY A 53 -11.55 2.20 -1.98
C GLY A 53 -12.01 1.18 -3.03
N LEU A 54 -11.42 -0.02 -3.06
CA LEU A 54 -11.91 -1.10 -3.91
C LEU A 54 -13.32 -1.58 -3.53
N GLY A 55 -13.63 -1.63 -2.23
CA GLY A 55 -14.96 -1.98 -1.75
C GLY A 55 -15.99 -0.92 -2.18
N ASP A 56 -15.67 0.35 -1.92
CA ASP A 56 -16.53 1.49 -2.26
C ASP A 56 -16.81 1.53 -3.78
N TYR A 57 -15.78 1.32 -4.61
CA TYR A 57 -15.93 1.26 -6.06
C TYR A 57 -16.82 0.09 -6.53
N LYS A 58 -16.69 -1.08 -5.91
CA LYS A 58 -17.54 -2.24 -6.23
C LYS A 58 -19.01 -2.00 -5.86
N MET A 59 -19.27 -1.29 -4.76
CA MET A 59 -20.62 -0.91 -4.37
C MET A 59 -21.20 0.07 -5.38
N ALA A 60 -20.45 1.10 -5.77
CA ALA A 60 -20.89 2.05 -6.79
C ALA A 60 -21.25 1.35 -8.12
N LEU A 61 -20.44 0.40 -8.57
CA LEU A 61 -20.72 -0.38 -9.78
C LEU A 61 -21.95 -1.29 -9.68
N ALA A 62 -22.39 -1.66 -8.49
CA ALA A 62 -23.58 -2.51 -8.30
C ALA A 62 -24.88 -1.68 -8.27
N GLU A 63 -24.76 -0.36 -8.14
CA GLU A 63 -25.87 0.59 -8.11
C GLU A 63 -26.19 1.19 -9.50
N ASP A 64 -25.29 1.02 -10.48
CA ASP A 64 -25.46 1.38 -11.91
C ASP A 64 -26.04 0.22 -12.75
#